data_AF-A0A062ISW1-F1
#
_entry.id   AF-A0A062ISW1-F1
#
_cell.length_a   1.000
_cell.length_b   1.000
_cell.length_c   1.000
_cell.angle_alpha   90.00
_cell.angle_beta   90.00
_cell.angle_gamma   90.00
#
_symmetry.space_group_name_H-M   'P 1'
#
loop_
_entity.id
_entity.type
_entity.pdbx_description
1 polymer ?
#
loop_
_entity_poly.entity_id
_entity_poly.type
_entity_poly.pdbx_seq_one_letter_code
_entity_poly.pdbx_strand_id
1 'polypeptide(L)' 'MCIVALAWHVLDDMPLCLISNRDEFYHRPTALLHQWEHTPIIAGQDLQSGGT' A
#
# COMPACT_ATOMS: atom_id res chain seq x y z
N MET A 1 7.14 8.14 9.89
CA MET A 1 8.44 7.80 9.24
C MET A 1 8.23 6.62 8.31
N CYS A 2 8.16 6.85 7.00
CA CYS A 2 8.06 5.75 6.03
C CYS A 2 9.44 5.11 5.79
N ILE A 3 9.47 3.79 5.56
CA ILE A 3 10.69 3.03 5.31
C ILE A 3 10.48 2.17 4.06
N VAL A 4 11.51 2.09 3.23
CA VAL A 4 11.61 1.09 2.16
C VAL A 4 12.91 0.33 2.35
N ALA A 5 12.83 -1.00 2.35
CA ALA A 5 13.96 -1.91 2.29
C ALA A 5 14.01 -2.55 0.90
N LEU A 6 15.22 -2.60 0.33
CA LEU A 6 15.52 -3.11 -1.00
C LEU A 6 16.57 -4.21 -0.87
N ALA A 7 16.26 -5.40 -1.39
CA ALA A 7 17.24 -6.46 -1.59
C ALA A 7 17.34 -6.77 -3.08
N TRP A 8 18.49 -6.43 -3.68
CA TRP A 8 18.79 -6.64 -5.10
C TRP A 8 19.81 -7.76 -5.25
N HIS A 9 19.40 -8.90 -5.83
CA HIS A 9 20.22 -10.12 -5.96
C HIS A 9 20.87 -10.61 -4.65
N VAL A 10 20.18 -10.44 -3.52
CA VAL A 10 20.64 -10.94 -2.21
C VAL A 10 20.00 -12.29 -1.88
N LEU A 11 18.84 -12.59 -2.48
CA LEU A 11 18.07 -13.80 -2.21
C LEU A 11 18.09 -14.68 -3.46
N ASP A 12 18.49 -15.94 -3.30
CA ASP A 12 18.82 -16.84 -4.40
C ASP A 12 17.68 -17.00 -5.43
N ASP A 13 16.43 -17.06 -4.97
CA ASP A 13 15.25 -17.27 -5.83
C ASP A 13 14.41 -15.99 -6.06
N MET A 14 14.88 -14.83 -5.56
CA MET A 14 14.14 -13.58 -5.65
C MET A 14 15.09 -12.44 -6.08
N PRO A 15 15.23 -12.18 -7.39
CA PRO A 15 16.19 -11.19 -7.90
C PRO A 15 15.91 -9.78 -7.36
N LEU A 16 14.66 -9.51 -6.99
CA LEU A 16 14.25 -8.28 -6.35
C LEU A 16 13.24 -8.52 -5.23
N CYS A 17 13.56 -8.06 -4.03
CA CYS A 17 12.63 -7.94 -2.91
C CYS A 17 12.49 -6.48 -2.51
N LEU A 18 11.25 -5.97 -2.51
CA LEU A 18 10.91 -4.68 -1.92
C LEU A 18 9.98 -4.90 -0.73
N ILE A 19 10.34 -4.31 0.40
CA ILE A 19 9.47 -4.23 1.57
C ILE A 19 9.29 -2.76 1.90
N SER A 20 8.05 -2.33 2.07
CA SER A 20 7.74 -0.94 2.39
C SER A 20 6.80 -0.88 3.58
N ASN A 21 7.04 0.08 4.46
CA ASN A 21 6.10 0.50 5.49
C ASN A 21 5.78 1.98 5.29
N ARG A 22 4.50 2.30 5.16
CA ARG A 22 4.01 3.68 5.14
C ARG A 22 3.45 4.01 6.52
N ASP A 23 4.14 4.90 7.23
CA ASP A 23 3.67 5.43 8.50
C ASP A 23 2.87 6.70 8.22
N GLU A 24 1.60 6.69 8.60
CA GLU A 24 0.62 7.70 8.25
C GLU A 24 -0.03 8.29 9.50
N PHE A 25 -0.66 9.45 9.34
CA PHE A 25 -1.43 10.05 10.42
C PHE A 25 -2.66 9.19 10.75
N TYR A 26 -2.93 9.02 12.04
CA TYR A 26 -4.14 8.34 12.53
C TYR A 26 -5.44 8.93 11.95
N HIS A 27 -5.50 10.25 11.77
CA HIS A 27 -6.62 10.93 11.13
C HIS A 27 -6.50 10.92 9.61
N ARG A 28 -6.67 9.75 9.01
CA ARG A 28 -6.85 9.59 7.56
C ARG A 28 -8.20 8.94 7.31
N PRO A 29 -9.23 9.70 6.90
CA PRO A 29 -10.56 9.15 6.69
C PRO A 29 -10.54 8.22 5.48
N THR A 30 -10.96 6.98 5.71
CA THR A 30 -11.10 5.97 4.66
C THR A 30 -12.54 5.50 4.59
N ALA A 31 -13.03 5.24 3.39
CA ALA A 31 -14.21 4.41 3.20
C ALA A 31 -13.87 2.98 3.64
N LEU A 32 -14.83 2.34 4.28
CA LEU A 32 -14.74 0.92 4.64
C LEU A 32 -14.55 0.05 3.38
N LEU A 33 -14.18 -1.21 3.59
CA LEU A 33 -14.03 -2.19 2.52
C LEU A 33 -15.29 -2.24 1.64
N HIS A 34 -15.13 -1.88 0.37
CA HIS A 34 -16.19 -1.93 -0.63
C HIS A 34 -15.57 -2.14 -2.02
N GLN A 35 -16.43 -2.46 -3.00
CA GLN A 35 -16.03 -2.41 -4.40
C GLN A 35 -16.02 -0.96 -4.86
N TRP A 36 -14.87 -0.47 -5.33
CA TRP A 36 -14.74 0.89 -5.83
C TRP A 36 -15.55 1.08 -7.11
N GLU A 37 -16.13 2.27 -7.28
CA GLU A 37 -16.95 2.58 -8.44
C GLU A 37 -16.15 2.46 -9.75
N HIS A 38 -16.72 1.77 -10.75
CA HIS A 38 -16.12 1.54 -12.07
C HIS A 38 -14.76 0.81 -12.08
N THR A 39 -14.37 0.13 -11.01
CA THR A 39 -13.14 -0.68 -11.00
C THR A 39 -13.39 -2.08 -10.42
N PRO A 40 -12.51 -3.06 -10.71
CA PRO A 40 -12.54 -4.36 -10.06
C PRO A 40 -11.92 -4.36 -8.65
N ILE A 41 -11.54 -3.20 -8.10
CA ILE A 41 -10.83 -3.09 -6.81
C ILE A 41 -11.81 -3.29 -5.66
N ILE A 42 -11.45 -4.18 -4.72
CA ILE A 42 -12.16 -4.41 -3.45
C ILE A 42 -11.18 -4.09 -2.32
N ALA A 43 -11.28 -2.89 -1.77
CA ALA A 43 -10.42 -2.39 -0.71
C ALA A 43 -11.13 -1.27 0.08
N GLY A 44 -10.59 -0.89 1.25
CA GLY A 44 -10.87 0.43 1.79
C GLY A 44 -10.34 1.52 0.84
N GLN A 45 -10.94 2.71 0.84
CA GLN A 45 -10.50 3.81 -0.01
C GLN A 45 -10.15 5.03 0.83
N ASP A 46 -8.94 5.55 0.70
CA ASP A 46 -8.58 6.85 1.24
C ASP A 46 -9.41 7.97 0.60
N LEU A 47 -10.20 8.64 1.42
CA LEU A 47 -11.08 9.74 1.00
C LEU A 47 -10.32 11.04 0.74
N GLN A 48 -9.05 11.13 1.13
CA GLN A 48 -8.19 12.30 0.87
C GLN A 48 -7.32 12.12 -0.37
N SER A 49 -6.57 11.01 -0.46
CA SER A 49 -5.61 10.78 -1.55
C SER A 49 -6.13 9.83 -2.65
N GLY A 50 -7.30 9.22 -2.48
CA GLY A 50 -7.94 8.36 -3.48
C GLY A 50 -7.33 6.97 -3.66
N GLY A 51 -6.32 6.61 -2.86
CA GLY A 51 -5.66 5.30 -2.85
C GLY A 51 -6.27 4.32 -1.84
N THR A 52 -5.53 3.27 -1.51
CA THR A 52 -5.80 2.46 -0.31
C THR A 52 -5.01 2.97 0.91
#